data_AF-A0A958J525-F1
#
_entry.id   AF-A0A958J525-F1
#
_cell.length_a   1.000
_cell.length_b   1.000
_cell.length_c   1.000
_cell.angle_alpha   90.00
_cell.angle_beta   90.00
_cell.angle_gamma   90.00
#
_symmetry.space_group_name_H-M   'P 1'
#
loop_
_entity.id
_entity.type
_entity.pdbx_description
1 polymer ?
#
loop_
_entity_poly.entity_id
_entity_poly.type
_entity_poly.pdbx_seq_one_letter_code
_entity_poly.pdbx_strand_id
1 'polypeptide(L)'
;MASGAESESKTDVYLEQDNLRSLITNLKSEARGPFQRLRWHCTDGKIFPPAGNPCRDHGGGVQHGELRPSLRKLQNLGLRITTNLSSLDEDQIKELGRNPQTVAQLVLERFLIDFDDGWIFRKARYYRGAAQIEDEIEGAHRLLESFSVSDNWRRNHYLLLR
;
A
#
# COMPACT_ATOMS: atom_id res chain seq x y z
N MET A 1 6.85 -0.16 51.64
CA MET A 1 5.45 0.12 51.26
C MET A 1 5.42 1.44 50.52
N ALA A 2 4.89 1.42 49.29
CA ALA A 2 4.80 2.50 48.29
C ALA A 2 6.16 3.10 47.88
N SER A 3 6.49 3.29 46.60
CA SER A 3 5.67 3.62 45.45
C SER A 3 6.38 3.12 44.19
N GLY A 4 5.72 2.24 43.44
CA GLY A 4 6.11 1.90 42.07
C GLY A 4 5.60 3.01 41.15
N ALA A 5 6.52 3.80 40.61
CA ALA A 5 6.23 4.61 39.44
C ALA A 5 6.41 3.70 38.22
N GLU A 6 5.31 3.09 37.77
CA GLU A 6 5.22 2.54 36.42
C GLU A 6 5.43 3.69 35.43
N SER A 7 6.63 3.75 34.85
CA SER A 7 6.88 4.58 33.68
C SER A 7 6.22 3.91 32.48
N GLU A 8 4.94 4.17 32.28
CA GLU A 8 4.25 3.90 31.01
C GLU A 8 4.96 4.67 29.88
N SER A 9 5.70 3.91 29.07
CA SER A 9 6.36 4.42 27.88
C SER A 9 5.31 4.75 26.81
N LYS A 10 5.12 6.07 26.60
CA LYS A 10 4.30 6.75 25.59
C LYS A 10 4.56 6.29 24.14
N THR A 11 4.12 5.10 23.74
CA THR A 11 4.19 4.67 22.32
C THR A 11 2.85 4.28 21.70
N ASP A 12 1.81 3.98 22.47
CA ASP A 12 0.52 3.61 21.89
C ASP A 12 -0.49 4.75 21.94
N VAL A 13 -0.37 5.67 20.98
CA VAL A 13 -1.53 6.47 20.56
C VAL A 13 -2.50 5.50 19.90
N TYR A 14 -3.52 5.07 20.65
CA TYR A 14 -4.68 4.42 20.06
C TYR A 14 -5.18 5.31 18.93
N LEU A 15 -5.19 4.77 17.71
CA LEU A 15 -5.94 5.33 16.60
C LEU A 15 -7.42 5.28 17.00
N GLU A 16 -7.90 6.30 17.70
CA GLU A 16 -9.28 6.33 18.17
C GLU A 16 -10.21 6.07 16.99
N GLN A 17 -11.21 5.22 17.20
CA GLN A 17 -12.07 4.75 16.11
C GLN A 17 -12.71 5.91 15.34
N ASP A 18 -13.07 6.98 16.04
CA ASP A 18 -13.67 8.18 15.44
C ASP A 18 -12.67 8.95 14.56
N ASN A 19 -11.38 8.95 14.92
CA ASN A 19 -10.30 9.51 14.09
C ASN A 19 -10.11 8.69 12.81
N LEU A 20 -10.19 7.37 12.88
CA LEU A 20 -10.10 6.49 11.71
C LEU A 20 -11.32 6.62 10.79
N ARG A 21 -12.53 6.66 11.35
CA ARG A 21 -13.76 6.88 10.57
C ARG A 21 -13.72 8.22 9.84
N SER A 22 -13.29 9.27 10.54
CA SER A 22 -13.12 10.60 9.95
C SER A 22 -12.06 10.60 8.86
N LEU A 23 -10.92 9.92 9.07
CA LEU A 23 -9.88 9.75 8.06
C LEU A 23 -10.43 9.07 6.80
N ILE A 24 -11.08 7.91 6.92
CA ILE A 24 -11.65 7.18 5.78
C ILE A 24 -12.69 8.04 5.05
N THR A 25 -13.55 8.76 5.79
CA THR A 25 -14.54 9.66 5.20
C THR A 25 -13.90 10.77 4.38
N ASN A 26 -12.83 11.37 4.89
CA ASN A 26 -12.08 12.41 4.18
C ASN A 26 -11.38 11.85 2.93
N LEU A 27 -10.75 10.68 3.03
CA LEU A 27 -10.09 10.05 1.88
C LEU A 27 -11.07 9.76 0.73
N LYS A 28 -12.31 9.37 1.04
CA LYS A 28 -13.36 9.16 0.03
C LYS A 28 -13.78 10.44 -0.69
N SER A 29 -13.70 11.60 -0.03
CA SER A 29 -14.18 12.88 -0.58
C SER A 29 -13.10 13.72 -1.25
N GLU A 30 -11.84 13.53 -0.91
CA GLU A 30 -10.72 14.30 -1.47
C GLU A 30 -10.37 13.93 -2.91
N ALA A 31 -10.07 14.93 -3.75
CA ALA A 31 -9.74 14.74 -5.16
C ALA A 31 -8.56 13.77 -5.42
N ARG A 32 -7.59 13.74 -4.50
CA ARG A 32 -6.43 12.83 -4.56
C ARG A 32 -6.58 11.61 -3.66
N GLY A 33 -7.68 11.50 -2.92
CA GLY A 33 -7.94 10.48 -1.91
C GLY A 33 -6.71 10.14 -1.07
N PRO A 34 -6.16 8.91 -1.16
CA PRO A 34 -5.03 8.47 -0.34
C PRO A 34 -3.70 9.15 -0.66
N PHE A 35 -3.59 9.80 -1.82
CA PHE A 35 -2.33 10.33 -2.32
C PHE A 35 -2.13 11.79 -1.91
N GLN A 36 -0.89 12.11 -1.54
CA GLN A 36 -0.45 13.48 -1.28
C GLN A 36 -0.04 14.18 -2.58
N ARG A 37 0.77 13.51 -3.41
CA ARG A 37 1.37 14.02 -4.65
C ARG A 37 1.91 12.88 -5.51
N LEU A 38 2.23 13.15 -6.77
CA LEU A 38 2.96 12.21 -7.63
C LEU A 38 4.47 12.35 -7.42
N ARG A 39 5.17 11.23 -7.55
CA ARG A 39 6.63 11.14 -7.50
C ARG A 39 7.13 10.08 -8.47
N TRP A 40 8.31 10.32 -9.03
CA TRP A 40 9.13 9.29 -9.66
C TRP A 40 9.98 8.63 -8.60
N HIS A 41 9.96 7.30 -8.58
CA HIS A 41 10.81 6.47 -7.74
C HIS A 41 11.76 5.70 -8.66
N CYS A 42 13.04 6.04 -8.63
CA CYS A 42 14.05 5.43 -9.49
C CYS A 42 14.67 4.19 -8.85
N THR A 43 15.22 3.30 -9.68
CA THR A 43 15.85 2.05 -9.24
C THR A 43 17.05 2.29 -8.31
N ASP A 44 17.77 3.40 -8.48
CA ASP A 44 18.88 3.79 -7.59
C ASP A 44 18.43 4.41 -6.24
N GLY A 45 17.13 4.46 -5.98
CA GLY A 45 16.53 5.01 -4.76
C GLY A 45 16.28 6.52 -4.79
N LYS A 46 16.64 7.24 -5.86
CA LYS A 46 16.33 8.67 -5.98
C LYS A 46 14.84 8.90 -6.24
N ILE A 47 14.35 10.00 -5.68
CA ILE A 47 12.95 10.43 -5.81
C ILE A 47 12.91 11.79 -6.48
N PHE A 48 12.10 11.92 -7.55
CA PHE A 48 11.96 13.15 -8.31
C PHE A 48 10.50 13.63 -8.42
N PRO A 49 10.29 14.92 -8.71
CA PRO A 49 8.97 15.44 -9.10
C PRO A 49 8.44 14.76 -10.38
N PRO A 50 7.11 14.78 -10.62
CA PRO A 50 6.46 14.14 -11.78
C PRO A 50 6.67 14.98 -13.05
N ALA A 51 7.92 15.11 -13.51
CA ALA A 51 8.30 15.96 -14.63
C ALA A 51 9.31 15.25 -15.55
N GLY A 52 8.93 15.10 -16.82
CA GLY A 52 9.77 14.43 -17.82
C GLY A 52 10.03 12.96 -17.51
N ASN A 53 11.22 12.47 -17.84
CA ASN A 53 11.70 11.13 -17.51
C ASN A 53 12.96 11.22 -16.64
N PRO A 54 12.83 11.60 -15.36
CA PRO A 54 13.98 11.89 -14.51
C PRO A 54 14.77 10.63 -14.15
N CYS A 55 14.19 9.43 -14.26
CA CYS A 55 14.86 8.18 -13.91
C CYS A 55 15.66 7.54 -15.05
N ARG A 56 15.73 8.18 -16.24
CA ARG A 56 16.46 7.64 -17.40
C ARG A 56 17.91 7.28 -17.08
N ASP A 57 18.60 8.17 -16.36
CA ASP A 57 20.01 7.99 -16.00
C ASP A 57 20.18 7.31 -14.62
N HIS A 58 19.10 6.78 -14.06
CA HIS A 58 19.01 6.16 -12.73
C HIS A 58 18.54 4.69 -12.78
N GLY A 59 18.72 4.03 -13.92
CA GLY A 59 18.32 2.63 -14.11
C GLY A 59 16.81 2.44 -14.28
N GLY A 60 16.10 3.48 -14.75
CA GLY A 60 14.65 3.47 -14.85
C GLY A 60 13.96 3.69 -13.50
N GLY A 61 12.64 3.58 -13.51
CA GLY A 61 11.82 3.82 -12.33
C GLY A 61 10.34 3.84 -12.68
N VAL A 62 9.52 4.02 -11.65
CA VAL A 62 8.06 4.06 -11.79
C VAL A 62 7.54 5.36 -11.21
N GLN A 63 6.60 5.99 -11.91
CA GLN A 63 5.85 7.11 -11.36
C GLN A 63 4.59 6.60 -10.66
N HIS A 64 4.42 6.96 -9.40
CA HIS A 64 3.18 6.67 -8.68
C HIS A 64 2.84 7.74 -7.65
N GLY A 65 1.66 7.62 -7.03
CA GLY A 65 1.21 8.48 -5.96
C GLY A 65 1.93 8.18 -4.66
N GLU A 66 2.52 9.20 -4.05
CA GLU A 66 3.04 9.14 -2.69
C GLU A 66 1.87 9.21 -1.70
N LEU A 67 1.82 8.25 -0.77
CA LEU A 67 0.78 8.20 0.25
C LEU A 67 0.85 9.35 1.25
N ARG A 68 -0.32 9.75 1.73
CA ARG A 68 -0.44 10.70 2.86
C ARG A 68 0.27 10.16 4.10
N PRO A 69 0.83 11.05 4.95
CA PRO A 69 1.47 10.65 6.20
C PRO A 69 0.57 9.80 7.12
N SER A 70 -0.74 10.08 7.15
CA SER A 70 -1.71 9.30 7.93
C SER A 70 -1.78 7.84 7.46
N LEU A 71 -1.80 7.58 6.16
CA LEU A 71 -1.81 6.21 5.62
C LEU A 71 -0.48 5.50 5.81
N ARG A 72 0.64 6.21 5.69
CA ARG A 72 1.97 5.64 5.96
C ARG A 72 2.09 5.14 7.41
N LYS A 73 1.50 5.87 8.37
CA LYS A 73 1.41 5.42 9.77
C LYS A 73 0.61 4.11 9.90
N LEU A 74 -0.51 3.98 9.19
CA LEU A 74 -1.32 2.75 9.20
C LEU A 74 -0.56 1.57 8.60
N GLN A 75 0.16 1.78 7.49
CA GLN A 75 1.00 0.74 6.89
C GLN A 75 2.11 0.27 7.84
N ASN A 76 2.75 1.20 8.57
CA ASN A 76 3.77 0.87 9.57
C ASN A 76 3.20 0.07 10.76
N LEU A 77 1.89 0.08 10.96
CA LEU A 77 1.18 -0.72 11.97
C LEU A 77 0.65 -2.06 11.40
N GLY A 78 0.99 -2.39 10.16
CA GLY A 78 0.59 -3.65 9.51
C GLY A 78 -0.75 -3.59 8.76
N LEU A 79 -1.38 -2.41 8.67
CA LEU A 79 -2.58 -2.19 7.85
C LEU A 79 -2.15 -1.71 6.46
N ARG A 80 -1.94 -2.66 5.55
CA ARG A 80 -1.47 -2.43 4.16
C ARG A 80 -2.64 -2.11 3.24
N ILE A 81 -3.19 -0.92 3.46
CA ILE A 81 -4.11 -0.25 2.53
C ILE A 81 -3.31 0.60 1.55
N THR A 82 -3.82 0.75 0.34
CA THR A 82 -3.24 1.45 -0.81
C THR A 82 -1.93 0.85 -1.28
N THR A 83 -1.89 -0.49 -1.34
CA THR A 83 -0.68 -1.18 -1.77
C THR A 83 -0.54 -1.01 -3.28
N ASN A 84 0.58 -0.40 -3.68
CA ASN A 84 0.99 -0.33 -5.06
C ASN A 84 2.06 -1.40 -5.29
N LEU A 85 1.75 -2.44 -6.07
CA LEU A 85 2.64 -3.58 -6.32
C LEU A 85 3.81 -3.19 -7.23
N SER A 86 3.62 -2.20 -8.10
CA SER A 86 4.70 -1.70 -8.96
C SER A 86 5.81 -0.98 -8.19
N SER A 87 5.52 -0.48 -7.00
CA SER A 87 6.48 0.18 -6.10
C SER A 87 7.31 -0.80 -5.26
N LEU A 88 6.99 -2.10 -5.29
CA LEU A 88 7.66 -3.12 -4.48
C LEU A 88 8.86 -3.73 -5.21
N ASP A 89 9.98 -3.84 -4.50
CA ASP A 89 11.14 -4.62 -4.95
C ASP A 89 10.90 -6.14 -4.80
N GLU A 90 11.84 -6.96 -5.28
CA GLU A 90 11.70 -8.42 -5.21
C GLU A 90 11.57 -8.98 -3.80
N ASP A 91 12.30 -8.42 -2.83
CA ASP A 91 12.31 -8.93 -1.47
C ASP A 91 11.00 -8.57 -0.77
N GLN A 92 10.48 -7.37 -1.01
CA GLN A 92 9.16 -6.93 -0.58
C GLN A 92 8.04 -7.76 -1.21
N ILE A 93 8.15 -8.13 -2.49
CA ILE A 93 7.20 -9.04 -3.15
C ILE A 93 7.26 -10.42 -2.49
N LYS A 94 8.45 -10.97 -2.24
CA LYS A 94 8.62 -12.27 -1.57
C LYS A 94 8.08 -12.23 -0.13
N GLU A 95 8.30 -11.15 0.60
CA GLU A 95 7.78 -10.95 1.96
C GLU A 95 6.25 -10.92 1.95
N LEU A 96 5.66 -10.12 1.06
CA LEU A 96 4.22 -10.06 0.86
C LEU A 96 3.67 -11.44 0.51
N GLY A 97 4.34 -12.14 -0.41
CA GLY A 97 4.03 -13.49 -0.84
C GLY A 97 4.12 -14.53 0.28
N ARG A 98 4.86 -14.28 1.37
CA ARG A 98 4.95 -15.20 2.52
C ARG A 98 3.91 -14.91 3.60
N ASN A 99 3.12 -13.84 3.47
CA ASN A 99 2.17 -13.40 4.48
C ASN A 99 0.72 -13.47 3.96
N PRO A 100 -0.01 -14.55 4.26
CA PRO A 100 -1.41 -14.71 3.86
C PRO A 100 -2.34 -13.60 4.35
N GLN A 101 -2.07 -13.03 5.54
CA GLN A 101 -2.87 -11.93 6.08
C GLN A 101 -2.71 -10.67 5.22
N THR A 102 -1.49 -10.35 4.79
CA THR A 102 -1.25 -9.21 3.89
C THR A 102 -1.90 -9.42 2.53
N VAL A 103 -1.81 -10.62 1.96
CA VAL A 103 -2.49 -10.92 0.68
C VAL A 103 -4.01 -10.82 0.83
N ALA A 104 -4.58 -11.29 1.95
CA ALA A 104 -6.00 -11.11 2.22
C ALA A 104 -6.40 -9.62 2.29
N GLN A 105 -5.55 -8.75 2.85
CA GLN A 105 -5.78 -7.30 2.83
C GLN A 105 -5.77 -6.73 1.39
N LEU A 106 -4.88 -7.21 0.51
CA LEU A 106 -4.88 -6.81 -0.91
C LEU A 106 -6.19 -7.20 -1.62
N VAL A 107 -6.63 -8.44 -1.42
CA VAL A 107 -7.89 -8.95 -2.00
C VAL A 107 -9.08 -8.15 -1.48
N LEU A 108 -9.10 -7.86 -0.17
CA LEU A 108 -10.14 -7.04 0.44
C LEU A 108 -10.12 -5.61 -0.10
N GLU A 109 -8.96 -4.99 -0.24
CA GLU A 109 -8.83 -3.67 -0.86
C GLU A 109 -9.39 -3.66 -2.29
N ARG A 110 -9.03 -4.65 -3.11
CA ARG A 110 -9.53 -4.77 -4.48
C ARG A 110 -11.04 -4.93 -4.50
N PHE A 111 -11.59 -5.80 -3.64
CA PHE A 111 -13.03 -5.95 -3.46
C PHE A 111 -13.69 -4.62 -3.08
N LEU A 112 -13.14 -3.88 -2.13
CA LEU A 112 -13.72 -2.59 -1.71
C LEU A 112 -13.66 -1.54 -2.84
N ILE A 113 -12.59 -1.51 -3.63
CA ILE A 113 -12.49 -0.64 -4.80
C ILE A 113 -13.61 -0.96 -5.80
N ASP A 114 -13.83 -2.24 -6.09
CA ASP A 114 -14.81 -2.68 -7.09
C ASP A 114 -16.26 -2.56 -6.60
N PHE A 115 -16.53 -2.77 -5.30
CA PHE A 115 -17.88 -2.85 -4.74
C PHE A 115 -18.35 -1.61 -3.95
N ASP A 116 -17.46 -0.72 -3.48
CA ASP A 116 -17.80 0.51 -2.71
C ASP A 116 -17.49 1.81 -3.49
N ASP A 117 -17.82 1.84 -4.79
CA ASP A 117 -17.61 2.99 -5.69
C ASP A 117 -16.17 3.55 -5.57
N GLY A 118 -15.18 2.67 -5.71
CA GLY A 118 -13.77 3.00 -5.56
C GLY A 118 -13.28 3.10 -4.12
N TRP A 119 -14.13 2.89 -3.10
CA TRP A 119 -13.79 3.02 -1.67
C TRP A 119 -13.02 4.33 -1.39
N ILE A 120 -11.85 4.28 -0.73
CA ILE A 120 -10.99 5.45 -0.48
C ILE A 120 -10.41 6.08 -1.75
N PHE A 121 -10.54 5.44 -2.91
CA PHE A 121 -10.16 5.96 -4.23
C PHE A 121 -11.33 6.59 -5.00
N ARG A 122 -12.53 6.72 -4.41
CA ARG A 122 -13.76 7.20 -5.08
C ARG A 122 -13.59 8.44 -5.94
N LYS A 123 -12.84 9.43 -5.45
CA LYS A 123 -12.46 10.62 -6.22
C LYS A 123 -11.07 10.50 -6.83
N ALA A 124 -10.15 9.78 -6.18
CA ALA A 124 -8.78 9.57 -6.63
C ALA A 124 -8.65 8.75 -7.93
N ARG A 125 -9.68 8.00 -8.35
CA ARG A 125 -9.71 7.31 -9.67
C ARG A 125 -9.49 8.26 -10.86
N TYR A 126 -9.75 9.56 -10.67
CA TYR A 126 -9.50 10.60 -11.67
C TYR A 126 -8.12 11.27 -11.53
N TYR A 127 -7.36 10.95 -10.48
CA TYR A 127 -6.01 11.45 -10.25
C TYR A 127 -4.99 10.66 -11.09
N ARG A 128 -4.90 11.04 -12.38
CA ARG A 128 -4.03 10.36 -13.35
C ARG A 128 -2.56 10.39 -12.92
N GLY A 129 -1.86 9.29 -13.18
CA GLY A 129 -0.44 9.10 -12.85
C GLY A 129 -0.17 8.61 -11.43
N ALA A 130 -1.20 8.45 -10.60
CA ALA A 130 -1.05 7.92 -9.24
C ALA A 130 -0.85 6.39 -9.20
N ALA A 131 -1.40 5.69 -10.18
CA ALA A 131 -1.15 4.27 -10.45
C ALA A 131 -1.21 4.09 -11.98
N GLN A 132 -0.34 3.23 -12.52
CA GLN A 132 -0.35 2.82 -13.92
C GLN A 132 -0.68 1.34 -13.97
N ILE A 133 -1.65 0.96 -14.80
CA ILE A 133 -2.20 -0.41 -14.75
C ILE A 133 -1.19 -1.43 -15.27
N GLU A 134 -0.36 -1.04 -16.24
CA GLU A 134 0.68 -1.86 -16.82
C GLU A 134 1.73 -2.25 -15.76
N ASP A 135 2.22 -1.26 -15.00
CA ASP A 135 3.22 -1.49 -13.95
C ASP A 135 2.63 -2.32 -12.79
N GLU A 136 1.35 -2.11 -12.44
CA GLU A 136 0.65 -2.89 -11.42
C GLU A 136 0.42 -4.35 -11.86
N ILE A 137 0.14 -4.59 -13.15
CA ILE A 137 0.04 -5.94 -13.71
C ILE A 137 1.39 -6.65 -13.60
N GLU A 138 2.51 -5.98 -13.92
CA GLU A 138 3.85 -6.55 -13.75
C GLU A 138 4.13 -6.88 -12.27
N GLY A 139 3.79 -5.99 -11.34
CA GLY A 139 3.88 -6.25 -9.90
C GLY A 139 3.02 -7.45 -9.46
N ALA A 140 1.79 -7.57 -9.99
CA ALA A 140 0.90 -8.68 -9.71
C ALA A 140 1.44 -10.02 -10.26
N HIS A 141 2.06 -10.03 -11.45
CA HIS A 141 2.71 -11.22 -11.99
C HIS A 141 3.86 -11.68 -11.09
N ARG A 142 4.75 -10.76 -10.67
CA ARG A 142 5.83 -11.08 -9.72
C ARG A 142 5.29 -11.66 -8.42
N LEU A 143 4.17 -11.13 -7.92
CA LEU A 143 3.51 -11.67 -6.73
C LEU A 143 2.96 -13.08 -6.97
N LEU A 144 2.27 -13.33 -8.08
CA LEU A 144 1.74 -14.65 -8.42
C LEU A 144 2.85 -15.70 -8.57
N GLU A 145 3.97 -15.33 -9.19
CA GLU A 145 5.16 -16.19 -9.29
C GLU A 145 5.69 -16.56 -7.90
N SER A 146 5.69 -15.63 -6.96
CA SER A 146 6.13 -15.88 -5.58
C SER A 146 5.29 -16.95 -4.86
N PHE A 147 4.00 -17.09 -5.19
CA PHE A 147 3.13 -18.12 -4.62
C PHE A 147 3.46 -19.52 -5.14
N SER A 148 3.89 -19.62 -6.40
CA SER A 148 4.17 -20.91 -7.07
C SER A 148 5.31 -21.69 -6.43
N VAL A 149 6.19 -20.99 -5.70
CA VAL A 149 7.33 -21.59 -4.99
C VAL A 149 6.93 -22.21 -3.64
N SER A 150 5.73 -21.94 -3.14
CA SER A 150 5.35 -22.29 -1.76
C SER A 150 4.22 -23.31 -1.69
N ASP A 151 4.53 -24.49 -1.16
CA ASP A 151 3.57 -25.57 -0.89
C ASP A 151 2.44 -25.15 0.05
N ASN A 152 2.72 -24.22 0.97
CA ASN A 152 1.73 -23.74 1.93
C ASN A 152 0.57 -23.02 1.22
N TRP A 153 0.85 -22.26 0.15
CA TRP A 153 -0.20 -21.59 -0.61
C TRP A 153 -1.14 -22.57 -1.29
N ARG A 154 -0.58 -23.62 -1.89
CA ARG A 154 -1.36 -24.65 -2.57
C ARG A 154 -2.24 -25.45 -1.61
N ARG A 155 -1.78 -25.69 -0.38
CA ARG A 155 -2.48 -26.54 0.60
C ARG A 155 -3.44 -25.78 1.50
N ASN A 156 -3.02 -24.62 2.01
CA ASN A 156 -3.70 -23.95 3.12
C ASN A 156 -4.32 -22.60 2.74
N HIS A 157 -3.96 -22.02 1.60
CA HIS A 157 -4.43 -20.70 1.17
C HIS A 157 -4.94 -20.67 -0.27
N TYR A 158 -5.34 -21.84 -0.80
CA TYR A 158 -5.82 -21.99 -2.18
C TYR A 158 -6.97 -21.02 -2.53
N LEU A 159 -7.85 -20.71 -1.59
CA LEU A 159 -8.98 -19.77 -1.82
C LEU A 159 -8.53 -18.33 -2.08
N LEU A 160 -7.34 -17.93 -1.61
CA LEU A 160 -6.79 -16.59 -1.90
C LEU A 160 -6.09 -16.53 -3.27
N LEU A 161 -5.90 -17.67 -3.94
CA LEU A 161 -5.31 -17.74 -5.28
C LEU A 161 -6.35 -17.80 -6.41
N ARG A 162 -7.65 -17.82 -6.09
CA ARG A 162 -8.74 -18.06 -7.04
C ARG A 162 -9.56 -16.82 -7.35
#